data_AF-A0A843IU50-F1
#
_entry.id   AF-A0A843IU50-F1
#
_cell.length_a   1.000
_cell.length_b   1.000
_cell.length_c   1.000
_cell.angle_alpha   90.00
_cell.angle_beta   90.00
_cell.angle_gamma   90.00
#
_symmetry.space_group_name_H-M   'P 1'
#
loop_
_entity.id
_entity.type
_entity.pdbx_description
1 polymer ?
#
loop_
_entity_poly.entity_id
_entity_poly.type
_entity_poly.pdbx_seq_one_letter_code
_entity_poly.pdbx_strand_id
1 'polypeptide(L)' 'LMADIPKDKLGKVQSMFPGLAGPTVMNIAGRDDMVAIHVVIDNKDIYDAVNALQKLGGKGILTLPIDRLVL' A
#
# COMPACT_ATOMS: atom_id res chain seq x y z
N LEU A 1 -0.83 2.52 5.96
CA LEU A 1 0.21 1.65 5.37
C LEU A 1 0.73 2.28 4.10
N MET A 2 2.05 2.40 3.96
CA MET A 2 2.71 2.93 2.77
C MET A 2 3.67 1.89 2.23
N ALA A 3 3.80 1.76 0.91
CA ALA A 3 4.74 0.83 0.29
C ALA A 3 5.07 1.24 -1.15
N ASP A 4 6.26 0.90 -1.62
CA ASP A 4 6.60 0.93 -3.03
C ASP A 4 6.29 -0.44 -3.64
N ILE A 5 5.56 -0.48 -4.75
CA ILE A 5 5.09 -1.70 -5.39
C ILE A 5 5.45 -1.70 -6.88
N PRO A 6 5.83 -2.86 -7.45
CA PRO A 6 5.97 -3.00 -8.89
C PRO A 6 4.68 -2.61 -9.62
N LYS A 7 4.80 -1.76 -10.64
CA LYS A 7 3.65 -1.18 -11.34
C LYS A 7 2.74 -2.25 -11.98
N ASP A 8 3.30 -3.37 -12.41
CA ASP A 8 2.58 -4.52 -12.97
C ASP A 8 1.76 -5.30 -11.91
N LYS A 9 2.00 -5.08 -10.62
CA LYS A 9 1.23 -5.68 -9.51
C LYS A 9 0.16 -4.76 -8.93
N LEU A 10 0.04 -3.52 -9.41
CA LEU A 10 -0.89 -2.53 -8.87
C LEU A 10 -2.34 -3.02 -8.84
N GLY A 11 -2.81 -3.71 -9.89
CA GLY A 11 -4.18 -4.23 -9.93
C GLY A 11 -4.48 -5.26 -8.82
N LYS A 12 -3.48 -6.08 -8.44
CA LYS A 12 -3.62 -7.01 -7.30
C LYS A 12 -3.70 -6.25 -5.99
N VAL A 13 -2.87 -5.22 -5.81
CA VAL A 13 -2.91 -4.36 -4.62
C VAL A 13 -4.27 -3.67 -4.48
N GLN A 14 -4.80 -3.07 -5.54
CA GLN A 14 -6.11 -2.42 -5.52
C GLN A 14 -7.24 -3.37 -5.13
N SER A 15 -7.15 -4.64 -5.55
CA SER A 15 -8.14 -5.67 -5.21
C SER A 15 -8.05 -6.12 -3.75
N MET A 16 -6.83 -6.21 -3.20
CA MET A 16 -6.60 -6.67 -1.83
C MET A 16 -6.82 -5.57 -0.79
N PHE A 17 -6.56 -4.32 -1.15
CA PHE A 17 -6.58 -3.19 -0.22
C PHE A 17 -7.57 -2.12 -0.71
N PRO A 18 -8.87 -2.32 -0.47
CA PRO A 18 -9.90 -1.35 -0.89
C PRO A 18 -9.81 -0.02 -0.14
N GLY A 19 -9.17 0.01 1.04
CA GLY A 19 -8.99 1.24 1.83
C GLY A 19 -10.30 1.91 2.22
N LEU A 20 -10.26 3.22 2.45
CA LEU A 20 -11.47 4.03 2.68
C LEU A 20 -12.17 4.40 1.35
N ALA A 21 -11.39 4.78 0.35
CA ALA A 21 -11.86 5.15 -0.99
C ALA A 21 -10.94 4.60 -2.11
N GLY A 22 -10.19 3.54 -1.79
CA GLY A 22 -9.08 3.02 -2.60
C GLY A 22 -7.71 3.43 -2.05
N PRO A 23 -6.63 2.76 -2.51
CA PRO A 23 -5.27 3.19 -2.25
C PRO A 23 -4.94 4.44 -3.07
N THR A 24 -4.30 5.43 -2.45
CA THR A 24 -3.65 6.52 -3.19
C THR A 24 -2.44 5.96 -3.91
N VAL A 25 -2.25 6.32 -5.18
CA VAL A 25 -1.14 5.86 -6.02
C VAL A 25 -0.35 7.05 -6.53
N MET A 26 0.97 7.03 -6.35
CA MET A 26 1.89 8.08 -6.78
C MET A 26 3.02 7.49 -7.63
N ASN A 27 3.41 8.19 -8.68
CA ASN A 27 4.60 7.84 -9.47
C ASN A 27 5.86 8.17 -8.67
N ILE A 28 6.85 7.29 -8.70
CA ILE A 28 8.14 7.52 -8.07
C ILE A 28 9.05 8.22 -9.07
N ALA A 29 9.62 9.37 -8.68
CA ALA A 29 10.48 10.15 -9.57
C ALA A 29 11.64 9.31 -10.11
N GLY A 30 11.84 9.33 -11.42
CA GLY A 30 12.90 8.58 -12.10
C GLY A 30 12.67 7.06 -12.18
N ARG A 31 11.45 6.59 -11.89
CA ARG A 31 11.09 5.16 -11.99
C ARG A 31 9.78 4.96 -12.74
N ASP A 32 9.81 4.09 -13.74
CA ASP A 32 8.62 3.65 -14.47
C ASP A 32 8.12 2.26 -14.04
N ASP A 33 8.97 1.53 -13.31
CA ASP A 33 8.74 0.15 -12.88
C ASP A 33 8.02 0.04 -11.53
N MET A 34 7.98 1.12 -10.75
CA MET A 34 7.45 1.15 -9.38
C MET A 34 6.50 2.33 -9.17
N VAL A 35 5.53 2.13 -8.28
CA VAL A 35 4.63 3.17 -7.77
C VAL A 35 4.60 3.13 -6.25
N ALA A 36 4.42 4.28 -5.62
CA ALA A 36 4.17 4.36 -4.18
C ALA A 36 2.66 4.28 -3.93
N ILE A 37 2.26 3.42 -2.99
CA ILE A 37 0.88 3.31 -2.53
C ILE A 37 0.75 3.84 -1.11
N HIS A 38 -0.40 4.44 -0.80
CA HIS A 38 -0.81 4.76 0.56
C HIS A 38 -2.25 4.29 0.75
N VAL A 39 -2.46 3.40 1.72
CA VAL A 39 -3.77 2.84 2.04
C VAL A 39 -3.99 2.73 3.54
N VAL A 40 -5.21 3.03 3.98
CA VAL A 40 -5.68 2.81 5.35
C VAL A 40 -6.16 1.36 5.44
N ILE A 41 -5.68 0.63 6.44
CA ILE A 41 -6.09 -0.75 6.72
C ILE A 41 -6.39 -0.89 8.21
N ASP A 42 -7.19 -1.89 8.59
CA ASP A 42 -7.41 -2.23 9.98
C ASP A 42 -6.11 -2.70 10.64
N ASN A 43 -5.93 -2.36 11.92
CA ASN A 43 -4.72 -2.70 12.68
C ASN A 43 -4.49 -4.22 12.75
N LYS A 44 -5.58 -4.98 12.93
CA LYS A 44 -5.55 -6.45 12.97
C LYS A 44 -4.96 -7.09 11.69
N ASP A 45 -5.05 -6.40 10.55
CA ASP A 45 -4.64 -6.91 9.25
C ASP A 45 -3.21 -6.46 8.86
N ILE A 46 -2.52 -5.68 9.72
CA ILE A 46 -1.20 -5.12 9.40
C ILE A 46 -0.19 -6.21 9.06
N TYR A 47 -0.11 -7.27 9.86
CA TYR A 47 0.87 -8.34 9.66
C TYR A 47 0.66 -9.05 8.32
N ASP A 48 -0.59 -9.40 8.00
CA ASP A 48 -0.94 -10.07 6.76
C ASP A 48 -0.74 -9.16 5.54
N ALA A 49 -1.07 -7.87 5.68
CA ALA A 49 -0.85 -6.87 4.64
C ALA A 49 0.63 -6.72 4.30
N VAL A 50 1.51 -6.60 5.32
CA VAL A 50 2.96 -6.50 5.10
C VAL A 50 3.48 -7.74 4.39
N ASN A 51 3.10 -8.94 4.85
CA ASN A 51 3.51 -10.19 4.23
C ASN A 51 3.03 -10.30 2.77
N ALA A 52 1.78 -9.92 2.49
CA ALA A 52 1.23 -9.94 1.15
C ALA A 52 1.97 -8.98 0.21
N LEU A 53 2.26 -7.76 0.67
CA LEU A 53 3.01 -6.78 -0.11
C LEU A 53 4.45 -7.25 -0.36
N GLN A 54 5.13 -7.83 0.63
CA GLN A 54 6.47 -8.40 0.45
C GLN A 54 6.48 -9.49 -0.62
N LYS A 55 5.49 -10.41 -0.60
CA LYS A 55 5.34 -11.46 -1.62
C LYS A 55 5.06 -10.92 -3.02
N LEU A 56 4.49 -9.73 -3.13
CA LEU A 56 4.29 -9.04 -4.41
C LEU A 56 5.52 -8.22 -4.87
N GLY A 57 6.64 -8.29 -4.15
CA GLY A 57 7.84 -7.52 -4.45
C GLY A 57 7.82 -6.10 -3.88
N GLY A 58 6.93 -5.84 -2.91
CA GLY A 58 6.84 -4.57 -2.23
C GLY A 58 8.06 -4.24 -1.40
N LYS A 59 8.46 -2.97 -1.44
CA LYS A 59 9.64 -2.42 -0.78
C LYS A 59 9.24 -1.18 0.02
N GLY A 60 10.10 -0.76 0.95
CA GLY A 60 9.87 0.46 1.73
C GLY A 60 8.52 0.45 2.47
N ILE A 61 8.12 -0.70 3.03
CA ILE A 61 6.81 -0.83 3.67
C ILE A 61 6.84 -0.14 5.04
N LEU A 62 6.03 0.89 5.21
CA LEU A 62 5.89 1.64 6.45
C LEU A 62 4.48 1.50 7.02
N THR A 63 4.41 1.34 8.34
CA THR A 63 3.15 1.35 9.09
C THR A 63 3.19 2.53 10.06
N LEU A 64 2.09 3.26 10.12
CA LEU A 64 1.92 4.40 11.01
C LEU A 64 0.54 4.24 11.67
N PRO A 65 0.44 4.38 13.00
CA PRO A 65 -0.86 4.42 13.66
C PRO A 65 -1.61 5.68 13.24
N ILE A 66 -2.94 5.61 13.23
CA ILE A 66 -3.80 6.78 13.01
C ILE A 66 -4.34 7.21 14.38
N ASP A 67 -3.92 8.38 14.84
CA ASP A 67 -4.38 8.93 16.13
C ASP A 67 -5.84 9.41 16.07
N ARG A 68 -6.25 9.93 14.92
CA ARG A 68 -7.61 10.42 14.69
C ARG A 68 -8.00 10.30 13.24
N LEU A 69 -9.21 9.79 13.00
CA LEU A 69 -9.85 9.78 11.69
C LEU A 69 -11.11 10.65 11.75
N VAL A 70 -11.29 11.52 10.74
CA VAL A 70 -12.51 12.31 10.54
C VAL A 70 -13.02 11.97 9.14
N LEU A 71 -14.29 11.58 9.06
CA LEU A 71 -14.97 11.20 7.82
C LEU A 71 -15.92 12.31 7.36
#